data_AF-A0A453QY59-F1
#
_entry.id   AF-A0A453QY59-F1
#
_cell.length_a   1.000
_cell.length_b   1.000
_cell.length_c   1.000
_cell.angle_alpha   90.00
_cell.angle_beta   90.00
_cell.angle_gamma   90.00
#
_symmetry.space_group_name_H-M   'P 1'
#
loop_
_entity.id
_entity.type
_entity.pdbx_description
1 polymer ?
#
loop_
_entity_poly.entity_id
_entity_poly.type
_entity_poly.pdbx_seq_one_letter_code
_entity_poly.pdbx_strand_id
1 'polypeptide(L)'
;ADQARLLRQMESTAKVYEVKLVLDVARFGDDPLWQNGSLHFQALNIPWYSTTSHGQIVSNFLKKVKMPYDQILEIVGVDTGPLEDLLHDGKMSNSSREQITWLEQTLALTSNNW
;
A
#
# COMPACT_ATOMS: atom_id res chain seq x y z
N ALA A 1 20.53 14.46 -0.57
CA ALA A 1 20.32 15.28 0.64
C ALA A 1 18.83 15.36 1.01
N ASP A 2 17.94 15.55 0.02
CA ASP A 2 16.51 15.76 0.28
C ASP A 2 15.78 14.53 0.85
N GLN A 3 16.09 13.32 0.39
CA GLN A 3 15.48 12.10 0.92
C GLN A 3 15.79 11.90 2.42
N ALA A 4 17.03 12.11 2.84
CA ALA A 4 17.42 12.02 4.25
C ALA A 4 16.79 13.13 5.12
N ARG A 5 16.43 14.27 4.52
CA ARG A 5 15.65 15.31 5.19
C ARG A 5 14.20 14.87 5.36
N LEU A 6 13.60 14.30 4.31
CA LEU A 6 12.23 13.77 4.33
C LEU A 6 12.08 12.67 5.39
N LEU A 7 12.98 11.68 5.42
CA LEU A 7 12.93 10.60 6.42
C LEU A 7 13.01 11.12 7.86
N ARG A 8 13.85 12.13 8.12
CA ARG A 8 13.91 12.77 9.45
C ARG A 8 12.63 13.50 9.81
N GLN A 9 11.99 14.17 8.84
CA GLN A 9 10.70 14.82 9.06
C GLN A 9 9.61 13.79 9.34
N MET A 10 9.54 12.71 8.55
CA MET A 10 8.59 11.62 8.77
C MET A 10 8.80 10.95 10.13
N GLU A 11 10.05 10.72 10.56
CA GLU A 11 10.35 10.19 11.89
C GLU A 11 9.89 11.14 13.01
N SER A 12 10.17 12.45 12.86
CA SER A 12 9.72 13.45 13.83
C SER A 12 8.19 13.44 13.94
N THR A 13 7.49 13.41 12.81
CA THR A 13 6.02 13.30 12.76
C THR A 13 5.54 12.00 13.40
N ALA A 14 6.18 10.88 13.08
CA ALA A 14 5.81 9.56 13.62
C ALA A 14 5.92 9.51 15.14
N LYS A 15 6.95 10.14 15.72
CA LYS A 15 7.13 10.25 17.17
C LYS A 15 6.10 11.17 17.81
N VAL A 16 5.83 12.33 17.22
CA VAL A 16 4.90 13.33 17.78
C VAL A 16 3.45 12.81 17.76
N TYR A 17 3.06 12.13 16.70
CA TYR A 17 1.68 11.68 16.49
C TYR A 17 1.47 10.18 16.74
N GLU A 18 2.48 9.48 17.24
CA GLU A 18 2.44 8.04 17.53
C GLU A 18 1.90 7.19 16.37
N VAL A 19 2.42 7.46 15.16
CA VAL A 19 1.98 6.82 13.91
C VAL A 19 2.04 5.30 14.02
N LYS A 20 0.97 4.64 13.54
CA LYS A 20 0.82 3.17 13.63
C LYS A 20 1.27 2.43 12.38
N LEU A 21 1.35 3.10 11.24
CA LEU A 21 1.79 2.54 9.97
C LEU A 21 2.18 3.65 9.00
N VAL A 22 2.98 3.30 8.00
CA VAL A 22 3.19 4.11 6.80
C VAL A 22 2.51 3.40 5.62
N LEU A 23 1.75 4.16 4.84
CA LEU A 23 1.18 3.70 3.58
C LEU A 23 1.83 4.48 2.44
N ASP A 24 2.47 3.77 1.53
CA ASP A 24 3.07 4.30 0.32
C ASP A 24 2.18 3.96 -0.87
N VAL A 25 1.76 5.02 -1.57
CA VAL A 25 0.85 4.99 -2.71
C VAL A 25 1.52 5.52 -3.98
N ALA A 26 2.86 5.55 -4.00
CA ALA A 26 3.61 6.00 -5.16
C ALA A 26 3.31 5.14 -6.39
N ARG A 27 3.36 5.76 -7.58
CA ARG A 27 3.29 5.01 -8.85
C ARG A 27 4.61 4.26 -9.08
N PHE A 28 4.52 3.20 -9.88
CA PHE A 28 5.65 2.35 -10.28
C PHE A 28 6.85 3.18 -10.76
N GLY A 29 8.02 2.98 -10.15
CA GLY A 29 9.28 3.64 -10.50
C GLY A 29 10.40 3.33 -9.51
N ASP A 30 11.64 3.70 -9.86
CA ASP A 30 12.81 3.60 -8.98
C ASP A 30 12.72 4.66 -7.86
N ASP A 31 11.87 4.42 -6.86
CA ASP A 31 11.83 5.26 -5.67
C ASP A 31 12.84 4.78 -4.62
N PRO A 32 13.97 5.48 -4.40
CA PRO A 32 14.91 5.12 -3.35
C PRO A 32 14.31 5.31 -1.95
N LEU A 33 13.18 6.01 -1.81
CA LEU A 33 12.50 6.25 -0.53
C LEU A 33 12.00 4.95 0.09
N TRP A 34 11.43 4.04 -0.69
CA TRP A 34 10.93 2.77 -0.17
C TRP A 34 12.01 1.97 0.54
N GLN A 35 13.18 1.76 -0.08
CA GLN A 35 14.22 0.90 0.48
C GLN A 35 14.76 1.45 1.81
N ASN A 36 15.15 2.71 1.82
CA ASN A 36 15.68 3.34 3.03
C ASN A 36 14.58 3.60 4.07
N GLY A 37 13.38 3.96 3.62
CA GLY A 37 12.23 4.24 4.47
C GLY A 37 11.70 2.99 5.16
N SER A 38 11.41 1.92 4.41
CA SER A 38 10.89 0.67 4.97
C SER A 38 11.83 0.10 6.04
N LEU A 39 13.14 0.06 5.80
CA LEU A 39 14.14 -0.36 6.78
C LEU A 39 14.17 0.57 8.01
N HIS A 40 14.15 1.88 7.79
CA HIS A 40 14.18 2.87 8.87
C HIS A 40 12.95 2.78 9.77
N PHE A 41 11.75 2.68 9.19
CA PHE A 41 10.50 2.58 9.94
C PHE A 41 10.30 1.19 10.57
N GLN A 42 10.81 0.13 9.94
CA GLN A 42 10.86 -1.18 10.57
C GLN A 42 11.69 -1.18 11.86
N ALA A 43 12.83 -0.47 11.88
CA ALA A 43 13.63 -0.30 13.10
C ALA A 43 12.88 0.47 14.22
N LEU A 44 11.88 1.27 13.85
CA LEU A 44 10.98 1.96 14.77
C LEU A 44 9.72 1.13 15.14
N ASN A 45 9.64 -0.13 14.70
CA ASN A 45 8.46 -1.01 14.82
C ASN A 45 7.19 -0.44 14.17
N ILE A 46 7.34 0.41 13.15
CA ILE A 46 6.23 0.97 12.38
C ILE A 46 6.18 0.20 11.06
N PRO A 47 5.11 -0.58 10.79
CA PRO A 47 4.97 -1.29 9.53
C PRO A 47 4.82 -0.30 8.37
N TRP A 48 5.48 -0.62 7.26
CA TRP A 48 5.34 0.11 6.01
C TRP A 48 4.65 -0.79 4.99
N TYR A 49 3.51 -0.35 4.47
CA TYR A 49 2.78 -1.01 3.38
C TYR A 49 2.93 -0.21 2.09
N SER A 50 3.14 -0.89 0.97
CA SER A 50 3.18 -0.28 -0.35
C SER A 50 2.49 -1.19 -1.36
N THR A 51 1.86 -0.57 -2.36
CA THR A 51 1.30 -1.26 -3.53
C THR A 51 2.34 -1.43 -4.65
N THR A 52 3.59 -0.98 -4.46
CA THR A 52 4.66 -1.13 -5.45
C THR A 52 5.74 -2.11 -5.03
N SER A 53 6.27 -2.83 -6.01
CA SER A 53 7.45 -3.69 -5.85
C SER A 53 8.58 -3.25 -6.76
N HIS A 54 9.71 -2.91 -6.17
CA HIS A 54 10.98 -2.73 -6.88
C HIS A 54 11.52 -4.09 -7.36
N GLY A 55 10.97 -4.61 -8.47
CA GLY A 55 11.50 -5.76 -9.21
C GLY A 55 10.77 -7.11 -9.05
N GLN A 56 9.71 -7.20 -8.24
CA GLN A 56 8.88 -8.41 -8.13
C GLN A 56 7.43 -8.06 -7.81
N ILE A 57 6.53 -8.10 -8.81
CA ILE A 57 5.07 -7.89 -8.70
C ILE A 57 4.56 -7.95 -7.26
N VAL A 58 4.34 -6.80 -6.60
CA VAL A 58 3.54 -6.77 -5.37
C VAL A 58 2.10 -6.93 -5.82
N SER A 59 1.62 -8.16 -5.63
CA SER A 59 0.22 -8.50 -5.77
C SER A 59 -0.63 -7.67 -4.81
N ASN A 60 -1.91 -7.51 -5.17
CA ASN A 60 -2.92 -6.98 -4.28
C ASN A 60 -2.82 -7.57 -2.87
N PHE A 61 -3.13 -6.77 -1.85
CA PHE A 61 -3.06 -7.20 -0.47
C PHE A 61 -4.25 -6.74 0.35
N LEU A 62 -4.59 -7.54 1.36
CA LEU A 62 -5.46 -7.16 2.46
C LEU A 62 -4.64 -7.22 3.76
N LYS A 63 -4.59 -6.10 4.48
CA LYS A 63 -3.96 -6.02 5.81
C LYS A 63 -4.98 -5.60 6.85
N LYS A 64 -4.96 -6.28 8.00
CA LYS A 64 -5.78 -5.95 9.16
C LYS A 64 -4.87 -5.41 10.25
N VAL A 65 -5.07 -4.16 10.64
CA VAL A 65 -4.28 -3.47 11.65
C VAL A 65 -5.15 -3.25 12.87
N LYS A 66 -4.68 -3.70 14.04
CA LYS A 66 -5.35 -3.43 15.30
C LYS A 66 -5.19 -1.96 15.65
N MET A 67 -6.31 -1.29 15.85
CA MET A 67 -6.42 0.08 16.29
C MET A 67 -6.83 0.13 17.76
N PRO A 68 -6.73 1.29 18.43
CA PRO A 68 -7.23 1.46 19.78
C PRO A 68 -8.69 1.04 19.93
N TYR A 69 -9.08 0.65 21.14
CA TYR A 69 -10.46 0.22 21.47
C TYR A 69 -10.94 -1.01 20.70
N ASP A 70 -10.04 -1.96 20.45
CA ASP A 70 -10.30 -3.22 19.74
C ASP A 70 -10.86 -3.04 18.31
N GLN A 71 -10.71 -1.84 17.75
CA GLN A 71 -11.08 -1.55 16.36
C GLN A 71 -10.08 -2.21 15.41
N ILE A 72 -10.55 -2.60 14.23
CA ILE A 72 -9.71 -3.17 13.17
C ILE A 72 -9.79 -2.27 11.95
N LEU A 73 -8.64 -1.72 11.54
CA LEU A 73 -8.50 -1.05 10.26
C LEU A 73 -8.15 -2.10 9.20
N GLU A 74 -9.01 -2.24 8.19
CA GLU A 74 -8.74 -3.07 7.02
C GLU A 74 -8.20 -2.20 5.88
N ILE A 75 -7.05 -2.56 5.34
CA ILE A 75 -6.38 -1.85 4.24
C ILE A 75 -6.34 -2.79 3.05
N VAL A 76 -6.98 -2.38 1.96
CA VAL A 76 -6.97 -3.07 0.68
C VAL A 76 -6.03 -2.31 -0.25
N GLY A 77 -4.85 -2.88 -0.50
CA GLY A 77 -3.90 -2.38 -1.50
C GLY A 77 -4.15 -3.06 -2.83
N VAL A 78 -4.32 -2.26 -3.88
CA VAL A 78 -4.68 -2.72 -5.23
C VAL A 78 -3.58 -2.30 -6.19
N ASP A 79 -3.01 -3.24 -6.94
CA ASP A 79 -2.19 -2.92 -8.09
C ASP A 79 -3.09 -2.34 -9.19
N THR A 80 -2.92 -1.06 -9.48
CA THR A 80 -3.71 -0.37 -10.50
C THR A 80 -3.13 -0.53 -11.89
N GLY A 81 -1.91 -1.07 -12.06
CA GLY A 81 -1.27 -1.24 -13.36
C GLY A 81 -2.15 -1.98 -14.38
N PRO A 82 -2.71 -3.16 -14.04
CA PRO A 82 -3.66 -3.87 -14.90
C PRO A 82 -4.94 -3.11 -15.23
N LEU A 83 -5.28 -2.04 -14.49
CA LEU A 83 -6.46 -1.21 -14.71
C LEU A 83 -6.17 0.04 -15.56
N GLU A 84 -4.91 0.42 -15.74
CA GLU A 84 -4.54 1.59 -16.56
C GLU A 84 -4.93 1.36 -18.04
N ASP A 85 -4.83 0.13 -18.54
CA ASP A 85 -5.20 -0.28 -19.89
C ASP A 85 -6.47 -1.15 -19.90
N LEU A 86 -7.53 -0.63 -19.29
CA LEU A 86 -8.78 -1.36 -19.04
C LEU A 86 -9.45 -1.90 -20.33
N LEU A 87 -9.19 -1.27 -21.47
CA LEU A 87 -9.65 -1.71 -22.79
C LEU A 87 -8.45 -1.88 -23.72
N HIS A 88 -8.26 -3.10 -24.23
CA HIS A 88 -7.41 -3.39 -25.37
C HIS A 88 -8.31 -3.90 -26.50
N ASP A 89 -8.25 -3.26 -27.67
CA ASP A 89 -9.13 -3.54 -28.82
C ASP A 89 -10.63 -3.54 -28.49
N GLY A 90 -11.06 -2.64 -27.59
CA GLY A 90 -12.46 -2.52 -27.17
C GLY A 90 -12.96 -3.64 -26.26
N LYS A 91 -12.07 -4.54 -25.79
CA LYS A 91 -12.38 -5.58 -24.82
C LYS A 91 -11.55 -5.40 -23.56
N MET A 92 -12.15 -5.74 -22.43
CA MET A 92 -11.42 -5.79 -21.17
C MET A 92 -10.36 -6.89 -21.22
N SER A 93 -9.12 -6.53 -20.88
CA SER A 93 -8.03 -7.49 -20.80
C SER A 93 -8.30 -8.52 -19.69
N ASN A 94 -7.72 -9.72 -19.81
CA ASN A 94 -7.86 -10.74 -18.77
C ASN A 94 -7.27 -10.27 -17.43
N SER A 95 -6.15 -9.54 -17.44
CA SER A 95 -5.55 -9.03 -16.21
C SER A 95 -6.44 -8.00 -15.51
N SER A 96 -7.06 -7.08 -16.26
CA SER A 96 -8.01 -6.11 -15.71
C SER A 96 -9.23 -6.82 -15.10
N ARG A 97 -9.71 -7.90 -15.74
CA ARG A 97 -10.86 -8.66 -15.24
C ARG A 97 -10.54 -9.42 -13.96
N GLU A 98 -9.40 -10.12 -13.93
CA GLU A 98 -8.92 -10.81 -12.73
C GLU A 98 -8.73 -9.85 -11.56
N GLN A 99 -8.20 -8.66 -11.85
CA GLN A 99 -8.02 -7.59 -10.87
C GLN A 99 -9.34 -7.11 -10.25
N ILE A 100 -10.37 -6.90 -11.08
CA ILE A 100 -11.71 -6.51 -10.62
C ILE A 100 -12.35 -7.64 -9.83
N THR A 101 -12.31 -8.88 -10.32
CA THR A 101 -12.86 -10.03 -9.61
C THR A 101 -12.21 -10.24 -8.25
N TRP A 102 -10.89 -10.09 -8.15
CA TRP A 102 -10.19 -10.16 -6.87
C TRP A 102 -10.66 -9.07 -5.89
N LEU A 103 -10.84 -7.84 -6.39
CA LEU A 103 -11.28 -6.72 -5.57
C LEU A 103 -12.72 -6.93 -5.06
N GLU A 104 -13.64 -7.34 -5.94
CA GLU A 104 -15.03 -7.65 -5.57
C GLU A 104 -15.09 -8.73 -4.49
N GLN A 105 -14.34 -9.83 -4.66
CA GLN A 105 -14.27 -10.91 -3.68
C GLN A 105 -13.70 -10.43 -2.34
N THR A 106 -12.66 -9.60 -2.38
CA THR A 106 -12.02 -9.07 -1.17
C THR A 106 -12.98 -8.17 -0.41
N LEU A 107 -13.68 -7.26 -1.10
CA LEU A 107 -14.66 -6.35 -0.49
C LEU A 107 -15.87 -7.12 0.07
N ALA A 108 -16.32 -8.18 -0.60
CA ALA A 108 -17.41 -9.03 -0.10
C ALA A 108 -17.04 -9.78 1.19
N LEU A 109 -15.76 -10.08 1.40
CA LEU A 109 -15.26 -10.77 2.59
C LEU A 109 -14.97 -9.83 3.77
N THR A 110 -14.82 -8.53 3.52
CA THR A 110 -14.64 -7.54 4.58
C THR A 110 -16.00 -7.22 5.20
N SER A 111 -16.16 -7.56 6.49
CA SER A 111 -17.41 -7.42 7.26
C SER A 111 -17.65 -6.01 7.80
N ASN A 112 -16.73 -5.08 7.55
CA ASN A 112 -16.85 -3.70 7.98
C ASN A 112 -17.81 -2.94 7.06
N ASN A 113 -18.57 -2.01 7.63
CA ASN A 113 -19.38 -1.08 6.83
C ASN A 113 -18.42 -0.17 6.05
N TRP A 114 -18.41 -0.30 4.73
CA TRP A 114 -17.69 0.58 3.81
C TRP A 114 -18.49 1.84 3.51
#